data_AF-A0A3M5FSH4-F1
#
_entry.id   AF-A0A3M5FSH4-F1
#
_cell.length_a   1.000
_cell.length_b   1.000
_cell.length_c   1.000
_cell.angle_alpha   90.00
_cell.angle_beta   90.00
_cell.angle_gamma   90.00
#
_symmetry.space_group_name_H-M   'P 1'
#
loop_
_entity.id
_entity.type
_entity.pdbx_description
1 polymer ?
#
loop_
_entity_poly.entity_id
_entity_poly.type
_entity_poly.pdbx_seq_one_letter_code
_entity_poly.pdbx_strand_id
1 'polypeptide(L)' 'MMLEHLGESAAAKTLMSAIEAVTESGLHTPDLGGTATTRQVTDAVLQLINR' A
#
# COMPACT_ATOMS: atom_id res chain seq x y z
N MET A 1 -11.86 -7.94 -1.37
CA MET A 1 -10.63 -8.25 -2.15
C MET A 1 -10.13 -9.66 -1.83
N MET A 2 -9.18 -10.22 -2.61
CA MET A 2 -8.74 -11.64 -2.52
C MET A 2 -8.50 -12.13 -1.09
N LEU A 3 -7.79 -11.36 -0.26
CA LEU A 3 -7.52 -11.72 1.13
C LEU A 3 -8.81 -11.90 1.95
N GLU A 4 -9.79 -11.01 1.82
CA GLU A 4 -11.09 -11.15 2.48
C GLU A 4 -11.85 -12.39 2.00
N HIS A 5 -11.75 -12.71 0.69
CA HIS A 5 -12.37 -13.92 0.13
C HIS A 5 -11.73 -15.20 0.68
N LEU A 6 -10.43 -15.16 0.98
CA LEU A 6 -9.70 -16.26 1.60
C LEU A 6 -9.91 -16.35 3.12
N GLY A 7 -10.67 -15.42 3.73
CA GLY A 7 -10.89 -15.35 5.18
C GLY A 7 -9.81 -14.58 5.95
N GLU A 8 -8.84 -13.98 5.26
CA GLU A 8 -7.70 -13.26 5.82
C GLU A 8 -8.02 -11.78 6.08
N SER A 9 -9.08 -11.51 6.84
CA SER A 9 -9.59 -10.15 7.08
C SER A 9 -8.59 -9.23 7.79
N ALA A 10 -7.78 -9.78 8.70
CA ALA A 10 -6.76 -9.00 9.41
C ALA A 10 -5.64 -8.55 8.46
N ALA A 11 -5.12 -9.46 7.64
CA ALA A 11 -4.11 -9.14 6.64
C ALA A 11 -4.65 -8.16 5.59
N ALA A 12 -5.90 -8.32 5.15
CA ALA A 12 -6.56 -7.39 4.24
C ALA A 12 -6.59 -5.96 4.81
N LYS A 13 -6.98 -5.83 6.08
CA LYS A 13 -7.02 -4.54 6.77
C LYS A 13 -5.63 -3.91 6.88
N THR A 14 -4.62 -4.68 7.30
CA THR A 14 -3.24 -4.18 7.38
C THR A 14 -2.73 -3.69 6.04
N LEU A 15 -2.96 -4.46 4.96
CA LEU A 15 -2.57 -4.07 3.61
C LEU A 15 -3.27 -2.78 3.16
N MET A 16 -4.58 -2.67 3.37
CA MET A 16 -5.33 -1.47 2.97
C MET A 16 -4.88 -0.23 3.74
N SER A 17 -4.69 -0.33 5.06
CA SER A 17 -4.19 0.81 5.86
C SER A 17 -2.79 1.25 5.44
N ALA A 18 -1.90 0.31 5.05
CA ALA A 18 -0.58 0.65 4.52
C ALA A 18 -0.67 1.38 3.17
N ILE A 19 -1.55 0.93 2.26
CA ILE A 19 -1.79 1.59 0.97
C ILE A 19 -2.33 3.00 1.17
N GLU A 20 -3.31 3.18 2.06
CA GLU A 20 -3.89 4.48 2.40
C GLU A 20 -2.82 5.44 2.92
N ALA A 21 -2.02 5.02 3.90
CA ALA A 21 -0.97 5.85 4.48
C ALA A 21 0.11 6.25 3.45
N VAL A 22 0.53 5.34 2.57
CA VAL A 22 1.49 5.68 1.50
C VAL A 22 0.88 6.66 0.52
N THR A 23 -0.39 6.47 0.15
CA THR A 23 -1.10 7.36 -0.78
C THR A 23 -1.31 8.75 -0.15
N GLU A 24 -1.56 8.85 1.15
CA GLU A 24 -1.67 10.13 1.86
C GLU A 24 -0.32 10.86 1.98
N SER A 25 0.80 10.14 1.98
CA SER A 25 2.14 10.72 2.15
C SER A 25 2.63 11.59 0.98
N GLY A 26 1.93 11.57 -0.16
CA GLY A 26 2.36 12.23 -1.41
C GLY A 26 3.42 11.46 -2.21
N LEU A 27 3.78 10.24 -1.77
CA LEU A 27 4.63 9.32 -2.55
C LEU A 27 3.82 8.68 -3.68
N HIS A 28 3.62 9.42 -4.76
CA HIS A 28 2.76 9.02 -5.88
C HIS A 28 3.55 8.60 -7.11
N THR A 29 3.03 7.60 -7.82
CA THR A 29 3.47 7.25 -9.17
C THR A 29 3.01 8.28 -10.21
N PRO A 30 3.56 8.26 -11.45
CA PRO A 30 3.23 9.25 -12.47
C PRO A 30 1.75 9.29 -12.87
N ASP A 31 1.04 8.17 -12.79
CA ASP A 31 -0.40 8.08 -13.03
C ASP A 31 -1.24 8.85 -11.99
N LEU A 32 -0.69 9.05 -10.80
CA LEU A 32 -1.27 9.86 -9.72
C LEU A 32 -0.64 11.26 -9.63
N GLY A 33 0.14 11.67 -10.62
CA GLY A 33 0.76 13.01 -10.68
C GLY A 33 2.04 13.16 -9.89
N GLY A 34 2.65 12.07 -9.41
CA GLY A 34 3.95 12.10 -8.73
C GLY A 34 5.11 11.66 -9.62
N THR A 35 6.25 11.40 -8.97
CA THR A 35 7.49 10.96 -9.64
C THR A 35 8.02 9.64 -9.10
N ALA A 36 7.31 9.01 -8.15
CA ALA A 36 7.73 7.75 -7.55
C ALA A 36 7.62 6.61 -8.57
N THR A 37 8.53 5.66 -8.48
CA THR A 37 8.47 4.43 -9.25
C THR A 37 7.55 3.41 -8.56
N THR A 38 7.07 2.44 -9.32
CA THR A 38 6.33 1.28 -8.77
C THR A 38 7.10 0.60 -7.65
N ARG A 39 8.43 0.52 -7.76
CA ARG A 39 9.31 -0.05 -6.73
C ARG A 39 9.28 0.79 -5.45
N GLN A 40 9.43 2.11 -5.55
CA GLN A 40 9.42 3.00 -4.37
C GLN A 40 8.09 2.92 -3.60
N VAL A 41 6.96 2.90 -4.31
CA VAL A 41 5.65 2.74 -3.66
C VAL A 41 5.52 1.36 -3.02
N THR A 42 5.97 0.30 -3.69
CA THR A 42 5.96 -1.06 -3.14
C THR A 42 6.80 -1.16 -1.87
N ASP A 43 8.02 -0.63 -1.89
CA ASP A 43 8.93 -0.64 -0.74
C ASP A 43 8.34 0.13 0.44
N ALA A 44 7.69 1.27 0.20
CA ALA A 44 7.00 2.05 1.23
C ALA A 44 5.83 1.27 1.87
N VAL A 45 5.02 0.58 1.06
CA VAL A 45 3.93 -0.26 1.58
C VAL A 45 4.48 -1.41 2.43
N LEU A 46 5.53 -2.10 1.97
CA LEU A 46 6.17 -3.18 2.72
C LEU A 46 6.76 -2.71 4.06
N GLN A 47 7.34 -1.50 4.10
CA GLN A 47 7.85 -0.92 5.34
C GLN A 47 6.76 -0.68 6.39
N LEU A 48 5.52 -0.38 5.98
CA LEU A 48 4.40 -0.20 6.91
C LEU A 48 3.80 -1.52 7.37
N ILE A 49 3.82 -2.56 6.53
CA ILE A 49 3.31 -3.90 6.89
C ILE A 49 4.24 -4.62 7.88
N ASN A 50 5.57 -4.45 7.73
CA ASN A 50 6.57 -5.17 8.54
C ASN A 50 6.96 -4.45 9.84
N ARG A 51 6.17 -3.47 10.29
CA ARG A 51 6.37 -2.75 11.55
C ARG A 51 5.60 -3.41 12.69
#